data_AF-A0A2V9Y961-F1
#
_entry.id   AF-A0A2V9Y961-F1
#
_cell.length_a   1.000
_cell.length_b   1.000
_cell.length_c   1.000
_cell.angle_alpha   90.00
_cell.angle_beta   90.00
_cell.angle_gamma   90.00
#
_symmetry.space_group_name_H-M   'P 1'
#
loop_
_entity.id
_entity.type
_entity.pdbx_description
1 polymer ?
#
loop_
_entity_poly.entity_id
_entity_poly.type
_entity_poly.pdbx_seq_one_letter_code
_entity_poly.pdbx_strand_id
1 'polypeptide(L)'
;MLDLAGAIVGMMAIGINLVALTSVLPGPLTQRLRVAAIAGAWVGLATGLGAAGRLVFSPDHPVPLVGVLFAVPLLAVAALAFKYPRMRSTLMAIPMPLLIGLNALRVLGVLFLLLAATGRLSGPFPFSAGWGDIITGALAIPLALSMARSQKPPVGAIRLWNIFGTLDLFAAVGLGITSAAGSPLQLIHAGVGSEAMQYLPFCLVPTVLVPFYLITHAIIAAQLGALRAVPSARARALADA
;
A
#
# COMPACT_ATOMS: atom_id res chain seq x y z
N MET A 1 22.67 -2.82 11.73
CA MET A 1 22.70 -3.04 10.27
C MET A 1 21.31 -3.10 9.66
N LEU A 2 20.37 -3.89 10.23
CA LEU A 2 19.00 -3.97 9.68
C LEU A 2 18.23 -2.64 9.70
N ASP A 3 18.45 -1.75 10.67
CA ASP A 3 17.80 -0.43 10.67
C ASP A 3 18.32 0.47 9.55
N LEU A 4 19.63 0.45 9.32
CA LEU A 4 20.23 1.18 8.21
C LEU A 4 19.72 0.64 6.87
N ALA A 5 19.73 -0.68 6.69
CA ALA A 5 19.21 -1.32 5.49
C ALA A 5 17.71 -1.02 5.30
N GLY A 6 16.90 -1.16 6.35
CA GLY A 6 15.47 -0.88 6.35
C GLY A 6 15.17 0.59 6.03
N ALA A 7 15.97 1.52 6.56
CA ALA A 7 15.84 2.95 6.26
C ALA A 7 16.15 3.24 4.79
N ILE A 8 17.28 2.75 4.28
CA ILE A 8 17.69 2.96 2.87
C ILE A 8 16.64 2.36 1.93
N VAL A 9 16.28 1.10 2.14
CA VAL A 9 15.37 0.36 1.28
C VAL A 9 13.94 0.90 1.38
N GLY A 10 13.47 1.22 2.59
CA GLY A 10 12.15 1.81 2.82
C GLY A 10 12.02 3.19 2.19
N MET A 11 12.99 4.08 2.38
CA MET A 11 12.98 5.41 1.78
C MET A 11 13.14 5.36 0.26
N MET A 12 13.96 4.43 -0.25
CA MET A 12 14.05 4.17 -1.69
C MET A 12 12.69 3.75 -2.26
N ALA A 13 12.00 2.81 -1.62
CA ALA A 13 10.68 2.35 -2.07
C ALA A 13 9.65 3.48 -2.06
N ILE A 14 9.62 4.29 -0.99
CA ILE A 14 8.76 5.48 -0.89
C ILE A 14 9.10 6.47 -2.01
N GLY A 15 10.38 6.79 -2.21
CA GLY A 15 10.84 7.71 -3.24
C GLY A 15 10.46 7.26 -4.65
N ILE A 16 10.73 5.99 -4.99
CA ILE A 16 10.34 5.40 -6.29
C ILE A 16 8.83 5.48 -6.49
N ASN A 17 8.04 5.07 -5.49
CA ASN A 17 6.58 5.09 -5.55
C ASN A 17 6.04 6.51 -5.79
N LEU A 18 6.53 7.50 -5.04
CA LEU A 18 6.10 8.89 -5.16
C LEU A 18 6.50 9.50 -6.51
N VAL A 19 7.75 9.34 -6.94
CA VAL A 19 8.23 9.88 -8.20
C VAL A 19 7.51 9.23 -9.38
N ALA A 20 7.41 7.91 -9.39
CA ALA A 20 6.74 7.19 -10.46
C ALA A 20 5.26 7.59 -10.56
N LEU A 21 4.53 7.62 -9.44
CA LEU A 21 3.11 8.00 -9.44
C LEU A 21 2.91 9.46 -9.89
N THR A 22 3.67 10.40 -9.33
CA THR A 22 3.49 11.83 -9.64
C THR A 22 3.91 12.18 -11.06
N SER A 23 4.89 11.46 -11.64
CA SER A 23 5.34 11.68 -13.02
C SER A 23 4.27 11.37 -14.08
N VAL A 24 3.37 10.42 -13.79
CA VAL A 24 2.33 9.98 -14.73
C VAL A 24 0.97 10.61 -14.49
N LEU A 25 0.77 11.34 -13.39
CA LEU A 25 -0.50 11.99 -13.10
C LEU A 25 -0.90 12.95 -14.23
N PRO A 26 -2.11 12.84 -14.80
CA PRO A 26 -2.55 13.80 -15.81
C PRO A 26 -2.77 15.18 -15.16
N GLY A 27 -2.33 16.23 -15.84
CA GLY A 27 -2.50 17.61 -15.39
C GLY A 27 -1.23 18.46 -15.45
N PRO A 28 -1.33 19.76 -15.10
CA PRO A 28 -0.20 20.69 -15.13
C PRO A 28 0.85 20.35 -14.07
N LEU A 29 2.09 20.80 -14.29
CA LEU A 29 3.20 20.61 -13.36
C LEU A 29 2.86 21.08 -11.93
N THR A 30 2.14 22.19 -11.78
CA THR A 30 1.69 22.71 -10.48
C THR A 30 0.85 21.71 -9.71
N GLN A 31 -0.03 20.94 -10.38
CA GLN A 31 -0.82 19.91 -9.72
C GLN A 31 0.06 18.74 -9.27
N ARG A 32 1.00 18.30 -10.11
CA ARG A 32 1.94 17.22 -9.77
C ARG A 32 2.82 17.61 -8.58
N LEU A 33 3.34 18.84 -8.57
CA LEU A 33 4.13 19.39 -7.47
C LEU A 33 3.32 19.49 -6.18
N ARG A 34 2.04 19.88 -6.23
CA ARG A 34 1.16 19.90 -5.05
C ARG A 34 0.96 18.49 -4.49
N VAL A 35 0.71 17.50 -5.33
CA VAL A 35 0.57 16.09 -4.87
C VAL A 35 1.88 15.60 -4.26
N ALA A 36 3.02 15.87 -4.91
CA ALA A 36 4.33 15.52 -4.39
C ALA A 36 4.62 16.21 -3.04
N ALA A 37 4.27 17.48 -2.89
CA ALA A 37 4.45 18.24 -1.64
C ALA A 37 3.56 17.70 -0.51
N ILE A 38 2.28 17.39 -0.80
CA ILE A 38 1.37 16.80 0.19
C ILE A 38 1.88 15.42 0.63
N ALA A 39 2.27 14.58 -0.33
CA ALA A 39 2.80 13.25 -0.02
C ALA A 39 4.13 13.32 0.73
N GLY A 40 5.03 14.21 0.34
CA GLY A 40 6.29 14.47 1.03
C GLY A 40 6.08 14.99 2.45
N ALA A 41 5.13 15.91 2.64
CA ALA A 41 4.75 16.40 3.97
C ALA A 41 4.17 15.28 4.84
N TRP A 42 3.38 14.36 4.26
CA TRP A 42 2.87 13.18 4.97
C TRP A 42 3.99 12.24 5.42
N VAL A 43 4.95 11.95 4.54
CA VAL A 43 6.15 11.14 4.88
C VAL A 43 6.98 11.82 5.96
N GLY A 44 7.17 13.14 5.85
CA GLY A 44 7.88 13.95 6.85
C GLY A 44 7.18 13.92 8.21
N LEU A 45 5.85 14.04 8.23
CA LEU A 45 5.04 13.93 9.44
C LEU A 45 5.18 12.55 10.08
N ALA A 46 5.01 11.47 9.30
CA ALA A 46 5.14 10.11 9.80
C ALA A 46 6.54 9.83 10.36
N THR A 47 7.57 10.29 9.66
CA THR A 47 8.97 10.20 10.11
C THR A 47 9.20 10.98 11.39
N GLY A 48 8.73 12.22 11.47
CA GLY A 48 8.88 13.08 12.63
C GLY A 48 8.18 12.52 13.87
N LEU A 49 6.95 12.00 13.71
CA LEU A 49 6.22 11.34 14.79
C LEU A 49 6.92 10.04 15.25
N GLY A 50 7.47 9.25 14.31
CA GLY A 50 8.27 8.07 14.63
C GLY A 50 9.55 8.42 15.38
N ALA A 51 10.28 9.45 14.94
CA ALA A 51 11.48 9.94 15.62
C ALA A 51 11.20 10.49 17.03
N ALA A 52 10.03 11.09 17.22
CA ALA A 52 9.57 11.58 18.51
C ALA A 52 8.98 10.48 19.43
N GLY A 53 8.98 9.21 19.02
CA GLY A 53 8.40 8.09 19.77
C GLY A 53 6.88 8.13 19.91
N ARG A 54 6.19 9.03 19.19
CA ARG A 54 4.73 9.25 19.31
C ARG A 54 3.89 8.14 18.69
N LEU A 55 4.52 7.25 17.92
CA LEU A 55 3.86 6.11 17.28
C LEU A 55 3.84 4.86 18.18
N VAL A 56 4.52 4.91 19.32
CA VAL A 56 4.54 3.81 20.30
C VAL A 56 3.23 3.78 21.06
N PHE A 57 2.61 2.61 21.14
CA PHE A 57 1.44 2.39 21.97
C PHE A 57 1.85 2.44 23.45
N SER A 58 1.30 3.40 24.17
CA SER A 58 1.57 3.62 25.59
C SER A 58 0.30 4.17 26.26
N PRO A 59 0.08 3.89 27.56
CA PRO A 59 -0.96 4.57 28.35
C PRO A 59 -0.89 6.10 28.26
N ASP A 60 0.32 6.67 28.10
CA ASP A 60 0.53 8.12 27.96
C ASP A 60 0.15 8.65 26.57
N HIS A 61 -0.11 7.75 25.62
CA HIS A 61 -0.46 8.04 24.23
C HIS A 61 -1.79 7.34 23.90
N PRO A 62 -2.92 7.85 24.40
CA PRO A 62 -4.22 7.18 24.28
C PRO A 62 -4.73 7.08 22.84
N VAL A 63 -4.19 7.89 21.93
CA VAL A 63 -4.55 7.87 20.52
C VAL A 63 -3.56 6.98 19.75
N PRO A 64 -4.03 5.90 19.11
CA PRO A 64 -3.18 5.02 18.31
C PRO A 64 -2.81 5.70 16.97
N LEU A 65 -1.81 6.58 17.00
CA LEU A 65 -1.43 7.40 15.84
C LEU A 65 -1.02 6.59 14.61
N VAL A 66 -0.47 5.39 14.78
CA VAL A 66 -0.21 4.47 13.65
C VAL A 66 -1.50 4.15 12.89
N GLY A 67 -2.60 3.87 13.59
CA GLY A 67 -3.91 3.62 12.99
C GLY A 67 -4.50 4.85 12.31
N VAL A 68 -4.29 6.03 12.89
CA VAL A 68 -4.70 7.32 12.28
C VAL A 68 -3.93 7.56 10.97
N LEU A 69 -2.61 7.42 11.00
CA LEU A 69 -1.76 7.61 9.82
C LEU A 69 -2.00 6.56 8.74
N PHE A 70 -2.44 5.36 9.11
CA PHE A 70 -2.91 4.36 8.18
C PHE A 70 -4.26 4.76 7.54
N ALA A 71 -5.25 5.15 8.33
CA ALA A 71 -6.62 5.35 7.87
C ALA A 71 -6.83 6.65 7.09
N VAL A 72 -6.21 7.75 7.52
CA VAL A 72 -6.45 9.09 6.96
C VAL A 72 -6.18 9.16 5.45
N PRO A 73 -5.05 8.66 4.89
CA PRO A 73 -4.82 8.69 3.45
C PRO A 73 -5.88 7.92 2.66
N LEU A 74 -6.29 6.76 3.17
CA LEU A 74 -7.31 5.91 2.54
C LEU A 74 -8.66 6.63 2.49
N LEU A 75 -9.10 7.16 3.62
CA LEU A 75 -10.38 7.87 3.74
C LEU A 75 -10.37 9.17 2.94
N ALA A 76 -9.26 9.92 2.95
CA ALA A 76 -9.12 11.15 2.19
C ALA A 76 -9.21 10.88 0.69
N VAL A 77 -8.45 9.92 0.16
CA VAL A 77 -8.50 9.58 -1.27
C VAL A 77 -9.87 9.05 -1.66
N ALA A 78 -10.48 8.18 -0.85
CA ALA A 78 -11.83 7.67 -1.10
C ALA A 78 -12.85 8.81 -1.14
N ALA A 79 -12.91 9.65 -0.10
CA ALA A 79 -13.85 10.77 0.00
C ALA A 79 -13.68 11.77 -1.15
N LEU A 80 -12.44 12.11 -1.51
CA LEU A 80 -12.17 13.01 -2.63
C LEU A 80 -12.57 12.38 -3.98
N ALA A 81 -12.32 11.09 -4.18
CA ALA A 81 -12.72 10.38 -5.40
C ALA A 81 -14.25 10.24 -5.53
N PHE A 82 -14.97 10.05 -4.42
CA PHE A 82 -16.44 10.04 -4.40
C PHE A 82 -17.03 11.43 -4.65
N LYS A 83 -16.48 12.45 -4.01
CA LYS A 83 -17.02 13.82 -4.08
C LYS A 83 -16.71 14.53 -5.40
N TYR A 84 -15.53 14.29 -5.98
CA TYR A 84 -15.04 15.06 -7.12
C TYR A 84 -14.81 14.18 -8.35
N PRO A 85 -15.64 14.29 -9.41
CA PRO A 85 -15.47 13.53 -10.65
C PRO A 85 -14.10 13.72 -11.31
N ARG A 86 -13.51 14.91 -11.19
CA ARG A 86 -12.16 15.21 -11.69
C ARG A 86 -11.07 14.41 -10.96
N MET A 87 -11.23 14.18 -9.65
CA MET A 87 -10.30 13.34 -8.89
C MET A 87 -10.42 11.89 -9.37
N ARG A 88 -11.66 11.39 -9.48
CA ARG A 88 -11.92 10.04 -9.98
C ARG A 88 -11.35 9.82 -11.38
N SER A 89 -11.56 10.74 -12.32
CA SER A 89 -11.02 10.61 -13.68
C SER A 89 -9.49 10.64 -13.70
N THR A 90 -8.87 11.48 -12.86
CA THR A 90 -7.41 11.54 -12.69
C THR A 90 -6.86 10.19 -12.20
N LEU A 91 -7.47 9.60 -11.17
CA LEU A 91 -7.06 8.29 -10.64
C LEU A 91 -7.28 7.16 -11.66
N MET A 92 -8.42 7.16 -12.36
CA MET A 92 -8.74 6.15 -13.38
C MET A 92 -7.81 6.23 -14.61
N ALA A 93 -7.21 7.39 -14.88
CA ALA A 93 -6.28 7.58 -15.99
C ALA A 93 -4.84 7.11 -15.72
N ILE A 94 -4.51 6.75 -14.47
CA ILE A 94 -3.18 6.23 -14.14
C ILE A 94 -2.97 4.89 -14.86
N PRO A 95 -1.85 4.67 -15.57
CA PRO A 95 -1.62 3.42 -16.28
C PRO A 95 -1.65 2.20 -15.34
N MET A 96 -2.57 1.26 -15.58
CA MET A 96 -2.66 0.02 -14.80
C MET A 96 -1.34 -0.77 -14.74
N PRO A 97 -0.53 -0.91 -15.84
CA PRO A 97 0.75 -1.58 -15.76
C PRO A 97 1.70 -0.95 -14.73
N LEU A 98 1.67 0.38 -14.58
CA LEU A 98 2.47 1.06 -13.56
C LEU A 98 1.97 0.70 -12.16
N LEU A 99 0.66 0.81 -11.91
CA LEU A 99 0.08 0.48 -10.60
C LEU A 99 0.42 -0.95 -10.16
N ILE A 100 0.34 -1.90 -11.09
CA ILE A 100 0.78 -3.29 -10.85
C ILE A 100 2.29 -3.30 -10.59
N GLY A 101 3.09 -2.73 -11.48
CA GLY A 101 4.57 -2.76 -11.39
C GLY A 101 5.13 -2.15 -10.11
N LEU A 102 4.52 -1.10 -9.55
CA LEU A 102 4.95 -0.50 -8.28
C LEU A 102 4.85 -1.48 -7.10
N ASN A 103 3.92 -2.44 -7.15
CA ASN A 103 3.82 -3.48 -6.14
C ASN A 103 5.02 -4.45 -6.16
N ALA A 104 5.87 -4.44 -7.19
CA ALA A 104 7.10 -5.24 -7.20
C ALA A 104 8.02 -4.93 -6.01
N LEU A 105 8.01 -3.67 -5.53
CA LEU A 105 8.74 -3.26 -4.33
C LEU A 105 8.27 -3.97 -3.05
N ARG A 106 7.14 -4.68 -3.07
CA ARG A 106 6.69 -5.49 -1.94
C ARG A 106 7.58 -6.72 -1.72
N VAL A 107 8.45 -7.14 -2.64
CA VAL A 107 9.48 -8.16 -2.32
C VAL A 107 10.39 -7.77 -1.15
N LEU A 108 10.42 -6.49 -0.77
CA LEU A 108 11.08 -5.99 0.43
C LEU A 108 10.46 -6.49 1.75
N GLY A 109 9.30 -7.16 1.70
CA GLY A 109 8.71 -7.90 2.84
C GLY A 109 9.64 -8.96 3.42
N VAL A 110 10.71 -9.35 2.70
CA VAL A 110 11.83 -10.13 3.26
C VAL A 110 12.41 -9.51 4.54
N LEU A 111 12.33 -8.18 4.71
CA LEU A 111 12.74 -7.49 5.94
C LEU A 111 11.96 -7.98 7.17
N PHE A 112 10.69 -8.35 7.04
CA PHE A 112 9.92 -8.91 8.17
C PHE A 112 10.46 -10.27 8.60
N LEU A 113 10.86 -11.11 7.64
CA LEU A 113 11.47 -12.41 7.93
C LEU A 113 12.85 -12.25 8.58
N LEU A 114 13.65 -11.27 8.12
CA LEU A 114 14.96 -10.97 8.73
C LEU A 114 14.82 -10.39 10.15
N LEU A 115 13.81 -9.55 10.39
CA LEU A 115 13.49 -9.06 11.73
C LEU A 115 13.05 -10.21 12.63
N ALA A 116 12.29 -11.18 12.12
CA ALA A 116 11.95 -12.38 12.88
C ALA A 116 13.18 -13.24 13.21
N ALA A 117 14.07 -13.44 12.23
CA ALA A 117 15.32 -14.20 12.42
C ALA A 117 16.26 -13.54 13.44
N THR A 118 16.14 -12.23 13.67
CA THR A 118 16.92 -11.48 14.67
C THR A 118 16.15 -11.24 15.97
N GLY A 119 14.98 -11.86 16.15
CA GLY A 119 14.17 -11.75 17.37
C GLY A 119 13.49 -10.38 17.58
N ARG A 120 13.46 -9.54 16.54
CA ARG A 120 12.85 -8.19 16.56
C ARG A 120 11.38 -8.17 16.13
N LEU A 121 10.92 -9.27 15.55
CA LEU A 121 9.51 -9.56 15.33
C LEU A 121 9.24 -10.99 15.79
N SER A 122 8.04 -11.26 16.27
CA SER A 122 7.62 -12.62 16.65
C SER A 122 6.12 -12.82 16.48
N GLY A 123 5.69 -14.08 16.57
CA GLY A 123 4.31 -14.47 16.29
C GLY A 123 4.02 -14.59 14.79
N PRO A 124 2.73 -14.57 14.39
CA PRO A 124 2.30 -14.84 13.02
C PRO A 124 2.55 -13.67 12.05
N PHE A 125 2.65 -12.43 12.54
CA PHE A 125 2.82 -11.22 11.74
C PHE A 125 3.96 -11.29 10.72
N PRO A 126 5.23 -11.54 11.11
CA PRO A 126 6.35 -11.47 10.17
C PRO A 126 6.25 -12.49 9.04
N PHE A 127 5.71 -13.69 9.32
CA PHE A 127 5.56 -14.75 8.33
C PHE A 127 4.41 -14.48 7.37
N SER A 128 3.25 -14.06 7.89
CA SER A 128 2.10 -13.71 7.06
C SER A 128 2.42 -12.53 6.16
N ALA A 129 2.84 -11.40 6.75
CA ALA A 129 3.13 -10.18 6.02
C ALA A 129 4.31 -10.38 5.06
N GLY A 130 5.40 -11.03 5.51
CA GLY A 130 6.60 -11.24 4.69
C GLY A 130 6.33 -12.07 3.45
N TRP A 131 5.68 -13.23 3.59
CA TRP A 131 5.38 -14.08 2.44
C TRP A 131 4.32 -13.48 1.52
N GLY A 132 3.27 -12.87 2.07
CA GLY A 132 2.24 -12.23 1.26
C GLY A 132 2.79 -11.07 0.42
N ASP A 133 3.68 -10.26 1.00
CA ASP A 133 4.40 -9.20 0.31
C ASP A 133 5.31 -9.74 -0.81
N ILE A 134 6.10 -10.79 -0.52
CA ILE A 134 7.00 -11.41 -1.50
C ILE A 134 6.21 -12.00 -2.67
N ILE A 135 5.14 -12.74 -2.40
CA ILE A 135 4.30 -13.34 -3.45
C ILE A 135 3.65 -12.25 -4.30
N THR A 136 3.05 -11.24 -3.64
CA THR A 136 2.39 -10.12 -4.33
C THR A 136 3.38 -9.36 -5.20
N GLY A 137 4.56 -9.03 -4.68
CA GLY A 137 5.58 -8.29 -5.40
C GLY A 137 6.22 -9.09 -6.53
N ALA A 138 6.52 -10.37 -6.33
CA ALA A 138 7.09 -11.22 -7.38
C ALA A 138 6.12 -11.38 -8.55
N LEU A 139 4.83 -11.59 -8.29
CA LEU A 139 3.81 -11.72 -9.33
C LEU A 139 3.48 -10.40 -10.04
N ALA A 140 3.75 -9.25 -9.41
CA ALA A 140 3.53 -7.94 -10.01
C ALA A 140 4.36 -7.75 -11.30
N ILE A 141 5.59 -8.26 -11.35
CA ILE A 141 6.51 -8.09 -12.49
C ILE A 141 5.94 -8.72 -13.78
N PRO A 142 5.66 -10.04 -13.84
CA PRO A 142 5.11 -10.65 -15.05
C PRO A 142 3.71 -10.13 -15.40
N LEU A 143 2.88 -9.81 -14.40
CA LEU A 143 1.54 -9.26 -14.64
C LEU A 143 1.59 -7.86 -15.25
N ALA A 144 2.48 -6.99 -14.78
CA ALA A 144 2.68 -5.66 -15.34
C ALA A 144 3.19 -5.73 -16.78
N LEU A 145 4.19 -6.60 -17.05
CA LEU A 145 4.73 -6.81 -18.39
C LEU A 145 3.68 -7.37 -19.36
N SER A 146 2.88 -8.34 -18.92
CA SER A 146 1.79 -8.89 -19.73
C SER A 146 0.73 -7.83 -20.00
N MET A 147 0.31 -7.06 -18.99
CA MET A 147 -0.65 -5.98 -19.17
C MET A 147 -0.15 -4.90 -20.15
N ALA A 148 1.15 -4.60 -20.14
CA ALA A 148 1.74 -3.59 -21.03
C ALA A 148 1.94 -4.06 -22.48
N ARG A 149 2.18 -5.36 -22.71
CA ARG A 149 2.59 -5.89 -24.02
C ARG A 149 1.52 -6.72 -24.74
N SER A 150 0.53 -7.23 -24.02
CA SER A 150 -0.43 -8.19 -24.58
C SER A 150 -1.63 -7.50 -25.24
N GLN A 151 -1.96 -7.94 -26.46
CA GLN A 151 -3.23 -7.63 -27.14
C GLN A 151 -4.45 -8.16 -26.38
N LYS A 152 -4.26 -9.23 -25.59
CA LYS A 152 -5.28 -9.86 -24.74
C LYS A 152 -4.74 -9.96 -23.30
N PRO A 153 -4.86 -8.91 -22.49
CA PRO A 153 -4.31 -8.90 -21.14
C PRO A 153 -5.01 -9.92 -20.22
N PRO A 154 -4.30 -10.54 -19.25
CA PRO A 154 -4.83 -11.57 -18.38
C PRO A 154 -5.67 -10.99 -17.22
N VAL A 155 -6.79 -10.34 -17.56
CA VAL A 155 -7.67 -9.61 -16.64
C VAL A 155 -8.11 -10.46 -15.43
N GLY A 156 -8.34 -11.76 -15.63
CA GLY A 156 -8.70 -12.69 -14.56
C GLY A 156 -7.57 -12.87 -13.53
N ALA A 157 -6.34 -13.09 -14.01
CA ALA A 157 -5.16 -13.24 -13.14
C ALA A 157 -4.85 -11.95 -12.39
N ILE A 158 -4.94 -10.79 -13.06
CA ILE A 158 -4.75 -9.48 -12.43
C ILE A 158 -5.79 -9.26 -11.33
N ARG A 159 -7.06 -9.65 -11.55
CA ARG A 159 -8.10 -9.55 -10.52
C ARG A 159 -7.78 -10.43 -9.31
N LEU A 160 -7.41 -11.69 -9.53
CA LEU A 160 -7.08 -12.60 -8.43
C LEU A 160 -5.87 -12.10 -7.64
N TRP A 161 -4.81 -11.67 -8.32
CA TRP A 161 -3.64 -11.06 -7.71
C TRP A 161 -3.99 -9.78 -6.93
N ASN A 162 -4.87 -8.93 -7.47
CA ASN A 162 -5.30 -7.71 -6.78
C ASN A 162 -6.07 -8.01 -5.49
N ILE A 163 -6.94 -9.03 -5.51
CA ILE A 163 -7.67 -9.49 -4.31
C ILE A 163 -6.67 -10.05 -3.29
N PHE A 164 -5.77 -10.94 -3.72
CA PHE A 164 -4.75 -11.52 -2.85
C PHE A 164 -3.90 -10.44 -2.17
N GLY A 165 -3.30 -9.53 -2.94
CA GLY A 165 -2.45 -8.46 -2.41
C GLY A 165 -3.20 -7.47 -1.50
N THR A 166 -4.50 -7.27 -1.72
CA THR A 166 -5.36 -6.46 -0.83
C THR A 166 -5.62 -7.18 0.49
N LEU A 167 -6.02 -8.47 0.44
CA LEU A 167 -6.29 -9.27 1.62
C LEU A 167 -5.05 -9.45 2.49
N ASP A 168 -3.89 -9.63 1.85
CA ASP A 168 -2.60 -9.70 2.52
C ASP A 168 -2.30 -8.41 3.32
N LEU A 169 -2.48 -7.22 2.74
CA LEU A 169 -2.30 -5.96 3.47
C LEU A 169 -3.25 -5.84 4.66
N PHE A 170 -4.53 -6.23 4.51
CA PHE A 170 -5.47 -6.23 5.62
C PHE A 170 -5.09 -7.25 6.70
N ALA A 171 -4.63 -8.44 6.32
CA ALA A 171 -4.12 -9.43 7.26
C ALA A 171 -2.89 -8.91 8.00
N ALA A 172 -1.94 -8.29 7.30
CA ALA A 172 -0.75 -7.69 7.89
C ALA A 172 -1.10 -6.57 8.88
N VAL A 173 -2.05 -5.68 8.56
CA VAL A 173 -2.52 -4.64 9.47
C VAL A 173 -3.23 -5.24 10.68
N GLY A 174 -4.12 -6.22 10.47
CA GLY A 174 -4.84 -6.90 11.54
C GLY A 174 -3.89 -7.61 12.50
N LEU A 175 -2.94 -8.40 11.97
CA LEU A 175 -1.91 -9.07 12.76
C LEU A 175 -0.98 -8.05 13.42
N GLY A 176 -0.59 -6.99 12.72
CA GLY A 176 0.27 -5.93 13.23
C GLY A 176 -0.35 -5.24 14.43
N ILE A 177 -1.63 -4.87 14.37
CA ILE A 177 -2.33 -4.21 15.48
C ILE A 177 -2.60 -5.20 16.63
N THR A 178 -2.98 -6.44 16.32
CA THR A 178 -3.36 -7.42 17.36
C THR A 178 -2.18 -8.11 18.04
N SER A 179 -0.98 -8.04 17.47
CA SER A 179 0.25 -8.57 18.09
C SER A 179 1.21 -7.50 18.59
N ALA A 180 0.88 -6.22 18.43
CA ALA A 180 1.72 -5.12 18.91
C ALA A 180 1.59 -4.99 20.43
N ALA A 181 2.73 -5.04 21.13
CA ALA A 181 2.78 -4.75 22.55
C ALA A 181 2.20 -3.34 22.83
N GLY A 182 1.35 -3.26 23.85
CA GLY A 182 0.70 -2.00 24.27
C GLY A 182 -0.48 -1.58 23.39
N SER A 183 -0.75 -2.28 22.28
CA SER A 183 -1.88 -1.96 21.41
C SER A 183 -3.22 -2.06 22.14
N PRO A 184 -4.15 -1.11 21.94
CA PRO A 184 -5.49 -1.18 22.53
C PRO A 184 -6.31 -2.39 22.03
N LEU A 185 -5.86 -3.05 20.96
CA LEU A 185 -6.48 -4.23 20.37
C LEU A 185 -5.55 -5.45 20.44
N GLN A 186 -4.59 -5.49 21.36
CA GLN A 186 -3.68 -6.61 21.51
C GLN A 186 -4.45 -7.89 21.91
N LEU A 187 -4.41 -8.90 21.05
CA LEU A 187 -5.01 -10.23 21.26
C LEU A 187 -3.95 -11.33 21.26
N ILE A 188 -2.85 -11.12 20.53
CA ILE A 188 -1.78 -12.09 20.33
C ILE A 188 -0.60 -11.69 21.22
N HIS A 189 -0.24 -12.58 22.13
CA HIS A 189 0.88 -12.40 23.07
C HIS A 189 2.01 -13.35 22.67
N ALA A 190 2.90 -12.88 21.79
CA ALA A 190 3.98 -13.69 21.24
C ALA A 190 5.30 -12.91 21.29
N GLY A 191 5.97 -12.90 22.45
CA GLY A 191 7.25 -12.20 22.64
C GLY A 191 7.15 -10.70 22.35
N VAL A 192 8.07 -10.17 21.55
CA VAL A 192 8.09 -8.77 21.08
C VAL A 192 6.98 -8.45 20.06
N GLY A 193 6.28 -9.46 19.56
CA GLY A 193 5.18 -9.34 18.62
C GLY A 193 5.54 -8.53 17.37
N SER A 194 4.73 -7.53 17.07
CA SER A 194 4.93 -6.59 15.96
C SER A 194 5.47 -5.22 16.41
N GLU A 195 5.99 -5.09 17.63
CA GLU A 195 6.36 -3.81 18.25
C GLU A 195 7.34 -2.99 17.40
N ALA A 196 8.26 -3.64 16.68
CA ALA A 196 9.20 -2.96 15.78
C ALA A 196 8.51 -2.08 14.71
N MET A 197 7.25 -2.37 14.35
CA MET A 197 6.46 -1.55 13.41
C MET A 197 6.02 -0.20 13.99
N GLN A 198 6.31 0.09 15.25
CA GLN A 198 6.02 1.37 15.90
C GLN A 198 7.21 2.33 15.86
N TYR A 199 8.41 1.81 15.54
CA TYR A 199 9.66 2.57 15.57
C TYR A 199 10.25 2.76 14.17
N LEU A 200 11.08 3.80 14.01
CA LEU A 200 11.86 3.98 12.79
C LEU A 200 12.87 2.83 12.59
N PRO A 201 13.13 2.44 11.33
CA PRO A 201 12.49 2.93 10.10
C PRO A 201 11.14 2.27 9.79
N PHE A 202 10.79 1.20 10.49
CA PHE A 202 9.71 0.29 10.09
C PHE A 202 8.31 0.85 10.30
N CYS A 203 8.13 1.87 11.13
CA CYS A 203 6.86 2.58 11.27
C CYS A 203 6.36 3.21 9.97
N LEU A 204 7.24 3.45 8.99
CA LEU A 204 6.86 3.91 7.66
C LEU A 204 6.11 2.85 6.84
N VAL A 205 6.22 1.57 7.21
CA VAL A 205 5.47 0.48 6.58
C VAL A 205 3.96 0.69 6.77
N PRO A 206 3.40 0.66 7.99
CA PRO A 206 1.96 0.83 8.19
C PRO A 206 1.46 2.26 7.93
N THR A 207 2.31 3.28 8.05
CA THR A 207 1.90 4.69 7.97
C THR A 207 2.02 5.32 6.58
N VAL A 208 2.82 4.72 5.69
CA VAL A 208 3.07 5.26 4.33
C VAL A 208 2.88 4.17 3.26
N LEU A 209 3.64 3.07 3.34
CA LEU A 209 3.67 2.07 2.27
C LEU A 209 2.36 1.28 2.17
N VAL A 210 1.82 0.79 3.29
CA VAL A 210 0.57 0.02 3.31
C VAL A 210 -0.61 0.86 2.77
N PRO A 211 -0.85 2.11 3.22
CA PRO A 211 -1.90 2.95 2.65
C PRO A 211 -1.71 3.20 1.15
N PHE A 212 -0.47 3.44 0.72
CA PHE A 212 -0.14 3.61 -0.69
C PHE A 212 -0.56 2.37 -1.51
N TYR A 213 -0.14 1.17 -1.10
CA TYR A 213 -0.47 -0.05 -1.84
C TYR A 213 -1.96 -0.36 -1.83
N LEU A 214 -2.68 -0.13 -0.73
CA LEU A 214 -4.14 -0.26 -0.68
C LEU A 214 -4.83 0.71 -1.66
N ILE A 215 -4.36 1.95 -1.77
CA ILE A 215 -4.87 2.91 -2.77
C ILE A 215 -4.59 2.39 -4.18
N THR A 216 -3.40 1.87 -4.47
CA THR A 216 -3.10 1.31 -5.80
C THR A 216 -4.01 0.14 -6.15
N HIS A 217 -4.24 -0.79 -5.21
CA HIS A 217 -5.13 -1.93 -5.39
C HIS A 217 -6.60 -1.50 -5.60
N ALA A 218 -7.05 -0.46 -4.91
CA ALA A 218 -8.39 0.09 -5.09
C ALA A 218 -8.57 0.72 -6.48
N ILE A 219 -7.55 1.44 -6.98
CA ILE A 219 -7.57 2.02 -8.33
C ILE A 219 -7.60 0.91 -9.39
N ILE A 220 -6.75 -0.11 -9.25
CA ILE A 220 -6.73 -1.28 -10.16
C ILE A 220 -8.10 -1.97 -10.15
N ALA A 221 -8.69 -2.22 -8.98
CA ALA A 221 -10.01 -2.85 -8.87
C ALA A 221 -11.09 -2.04 -9.62
N ALA A 222 -11.10 -0.72 -9.45
CA ALA A 222 -12.04 0.17 -10.13
C ALA A 222 -11.84 0.17 -11.66
N GLN A 223 -10.59 0.18 -12.14
CA GLN A 223 -10.28 0.06 -13.57
C GLN A 223 -10.73 -1.29 -14.15
N LEU A 224 -10.48 -2.40 -13.45
CA LEU A 224 -10.95 -3.73 -13.85
C LEU A 224 -12.48 -3.84 -13.86
N GLY A 225 -13.17 -3.09 -12.98
CA GLY A 225 -14.62 -2.96 -12.97
C GLY A 225 -15.14 -2.22 -14.20
N ALA A 226 -14.49 -1.11 -14.57
CA ALA A 226 -14.83 -0.35 -15.77
C ALA A 226 -14.67 -1.17 -17.07
N LEU A 227 -13.61 -1.99 -17.18
CA LEU A 227 -13.41 -2.88 -18.34
C LEU A 227 -14.54 -3.90 -18.53
N ARG A 228 -15.24 -4.30 -17.46
CA ARG A 228 -16.38 -5.22 -17.52
C ARG A 228 -17.70 -4.56 -17.95
N ALA A 229 -17.83 -3.24 -17.78
CA ALA A 229 -19.04 -2.53 -18.17
C ALA A 229 -19.15 -2.33 -19.69
N VAL A 230 -18.00 -2.21 -20.37
CA VAL A 230 -17.90 -1.90 -21.81
C VAL A 230 -18.44 -2.99 -22.77
N PRO A 231 -18.35 -4.32 -22.49
CA PRO A 231 -18.87 -5.35 -23.39
C PRO A 231 -20.40 -5.46 -23.46
N SER A 232 -21.15 -5.03 -22.43
CA SER A 232 -22.60 -5.26 -22.36
C SER A 232 -23.47 -4.19 -23.02
N ALA A 233 -22.90 -3.04 -23.38
CA ALA A 233 -23.60 -1.98 -24.11
C ALA A 233 -23.61 -2.23 -25.62
N ARG A 234 -22.51 -2.77 -26.17
CA ARG A 234 -22.37 -3.05 -27.61
C ARG A 234 -23.12 -4.32 -28.04
N ALA A 235 -23.24 -5.30 -27.15
CA ALA A 235 -24.01 -6.53 -27.40
C ALA A 235 -25.53 -6.29 -27.33
N ARG A 236 -26.01 -5.35 -26.50
CA ARG A 236 -27.43 -4.96 -26.48
C ARG A 236 -27.84 -4.17 -27.72
N ALA A 237 -27.01 -3.22 -28.14
CA ALA A 237 -27.27 -2.43 -29.36
C ALA A 237 -27.31 -3.26 -30.66
N LEU A 238 -26.76 -4.48 -30.67
CA LEU A 238 -26.80 -5.42 -31.80
C LEU A 238 -27.89 -6.48 -31.65
N ALA A 239 -28.49 -6.64 -30.47
CA ALA A 239 -29.63 -7.52 -30.24
C ALA A 239 -30.97 -6.77 -30.42
N ASP A 240 -30.95 -5.44 -30.31
CA ASP A 240 -32.10 -4.55 -30.52
C ASP A 240 -32.16 -3.98 -31.96
N ALA A 241 -31.34 -4.49 -32.89
CA ALA A 241 -31.27 -4.11 -34.31
C ALA A 241 -31.58 -5.31 -35.20
#